data_AF-A0A183BKP2-F1
#
_entry.id   AF-A0A183BKP2-F1
#
_cell.length_a   1.000
_cell.length_b   1.000
_cell.length_c   1.000
_cell.angle_alpha   90.00
_cell.angle_beta   90.00
_cell.angle_gamma   90.00
#
_symmetry.space_group_name_H-M   'P 1'
#
loop_
_entity.id
_entity.type
_entity.pdbx_description
1 polymer ?
#
loop_
_entity_poly.entity_id
_entity_poly.type
_entity_poly.pdbx_seq_one_letter_code
_entity_poly.pdbx_strand_id
1 'polypeptide(L)'
;MYAIRSITNMALTRLQHFTKMLSLPATRTTTTAAANTGGAAHVAGRSVEYERCLHAMLVMAQVFAPTLASKQWAKFQTVPQLSAQLQQQTEGRAISDQKWPELDVKEHIDFLLLLCSSSVCVASVPVSAVVGLQDAELEQYAREHCHARFFQLLQEKDIAIRAGRIERIPGLCIVLNLEMADGVHKRSLSEIAQQISKERRARGGDGTEMAEDEGEEAMA
;
A
#
# COMPACT_ATOMS: atom_id res chain seq x y z
N MET A 1 18.29 -15.31 10.46
CA MET A 1 17.36 -16.46 10.30
C MET A 1 16.08 -16.37 11.17
N TYR A 2 15.94 -15.41 12.10
CA TYR A 2 14.72 -15.27 12.92
C TYR A 2 13.60 -14.40 12.28
N ALA A 3 13.96 -13.45 11.41
CA ALA A 3 12.99 -12.54 10.78
C ALA A 3 12.03 -13.25 9.79
N ILE A 4 12.54 -14.25 9.05
CA ILE A 4 11.75 -14.96 8.03
C ILE A 4 10.65 -15.82 8.66
N ARG A 5 10.92 -16.46 9.81
CA ARG A 5 9.90 -17.23 10.57
C ARG A 5 8.80 -16.35 11.19
N SER A 6 9.15 -15.12 11.57
CA SER A 6 8.19 -14.14 12.12
C SER A 6 7.20 -13.65 11.06
N ILE A 7 7.70 -13.37 9.85
CA ILE A 7 6.89 -12.95 8.70
C ILE A 7 5.92 -14.05 8.28
N THR A 8 6.36 -15.33 8.24
CA THR A 8 5.48 -16.45 7.89
C THR A 8 4.37 -16.68 8.91
N ASN A 9 4.61 -16.51 10.21
CA ASN A 9 3.57 -16.64 11.23
C ASN A 9 2.58 -15.46 11.20
N MET A 10 3.04 -14.23 10.97
CA MET A 10 2.15 -13.09 10.75
C MET A 10 1.30 -13.26 9.49
N ALA A 11 1.87 -13.75 8.39
CA ALA A 11 1.15 -14.01 7.16
C ALA A 11 0.05 -15.07 7.36
N LEU A 12 0.32 -16.12 8.13
CA LEU A 12 -0.64 -17.19 8.42
C LEU A 12 -1.79 -16.72 9.32
N THR A 13 -1.50 -15.94 10.37
CA THR A 13 -2.52 -15.33 11.24
C THR A 13 -3.36 -14.31 10.48
N ARG A 14 -2.75 -13.55 9.56
CA ARG A 14 -3.46 -12.62 8.66
C ARG A 14 -4.33 -13.37 7.66
N LEU A 15 -3.89 -14.50 7.11
CA LEU A 15 -4.70 -15.39 6.25
C LEU A 15 -5.89 -16.01 7.01
N GLN A 16 -5.72 -16.36 8.28
CA GLN A 16 -6.82 -16.85 9.12
C GLN A 16 -7.84 -15.75 9.43
N HIS A 17 -7.38 -14.52 9.74
CA HIS A 17 -8.25 -13.36 9.89
C HIS A 17 -8.96 -12.99 8.58
N PHE A 18 -8.25 -13.06 7.45
CA PHE A 18 -8.78 -12.88 6.11
C PHE A 18 -9.88 -13.88 5.79
N THR A 19 -9.69 -15.16 6.13
CA THR A 19 -10.71 -16.20 5.98
C THR A 19 -11.97 -15.91 6.80
N LYS A 20 -11.83 -15.30 7.99
CA LYS A 20 -12.95 -14.83 8.82
C LYS A 20 -13.63 -13.57 8.26
N MET A 21 -12.90 -12.67 7.61
CA MET A 21 -13.49 -11.49 6.96
C MET A 21 -14.23 -11.84 5.67
N LEU A 22 -13.73 -12.83 4.93
CA LEU A 22 -14.36 -13.33 3.71
C LEU A 22 -15.60 -14.19 3.96
N SER A 23 -15.96 -14.53 5.20
CA SER A 23 -17.20 -15.26 5.46
C SER A 23 -18.41 -14.35 5.27
N LEU A 24 -18.82 -14.17 4.01
CA LEU A 24 -20.09 -13.54 3.69
C LEU A 24 -21.22 -14.49 4.10
N PRO A 25 -22.22 -14.02 4.87
CA PRO A 25 -23.38 -14.84 5.19
C PRO A 25 -24.10 -15.20 3.89
N ALA A 26 -24.32 -16.50 3.68
CA ALA A 26 -25.24 -16.94 2.64
C ALA A 26 -26.65 -16.58 3.11
N THR A 27 -27.35 -15.73 2.39
CA THR A 27 -28.74 -15.43 2.68
C THR A 27 -29.59 -16.68 2.44
N ARG A 28 -30.02 -17.33 3.52
CA ARG A 28 -31.32 -18.00 3.59
C ARG A 28 -31.89 -17.91 5.01
N THR A 29 -33.15 -17.51 5.02
CA THR A 29 -34.13 -17.28 6.08
C THR A 29 -34.06 -18.16 7.34
N THR A 30 -34.47 -17.53 8.44
CA THR A 30 -35.03 -18.02 9.73
C THR A 30 -34.09 -18.42 10.88
N THR A 31 -34.20 -17.59 11.93
CA THR A 31 -34.21 -17.91 13.37
C THR A 31 -32.86 -18.10 14.09
N THR A 32 -32.53 -17.05 14.85
CA THR A 32 -31.73 -16.97 16.09
C THR A 32 -30.54 -17.92 16.27
N ALA A 33 -29.34 -17.39 16.03
CA ALA A 33 -28.19 -17.57 16.94
C ALA A 33 -27.15 -16.47 16.64
N ALA A 34 -26.99 -15.54 17.58
CA ALA A 34 -25.94 -14.53 17.54
C ALA A 34 -24.59 -15.16 17.93
N ALA A 35 -23.59 -15.06 17.06
CA ALA A 35 -22.18 -14.94 17.45
C ALA A 35 -21.30 -14.55 16.24
N ASN A 36 -20.88 -13.27 16.23
CA ASN A 36 -19.67 -12.74 15.60
C ASN A 36 -19.41 -12.98 14.10
N THR A 37 -20.12 -12.22 13.24
CA THR A 37 -19.59 -11.64 11.99
C THR A 37 -20.60 -10.60 11.47
N GLY A 38 -20.63 -9.42 12.10
CA GLY A 38 -21.66 -8.39 11.87
C GLY A 38 -21.26 -7.21 10.97
N GLY A 39 -20.04 -7.15 10.44
CA GLY A 39 -19.56 -5.97 9.70
C GLY A 39 -19.82 -6.00 8.18
N ALA A 40 -19.54 -7.13 7.52
CA ALA A 40 -19.39 -7.18 6.07
C ALA A 40 -20.68 -6.98 5.25
N ALA A 41 -21.83 -7.46 5.76
CA ALA A 41 -23.09 -7.41 5.02
C ALA A 41 -23.80 -6.05 5.06
N HIS A 42 -23.49 -5.20 6.05
CA HIS A 42 -24.08 -3.87 6.20
C HIS A 42 -23.30 -2.77 5.44
N VAL A 43 -22.09 -3.09 4.95
CA VAL A 43 -21.19 -2.15 4.24
C VAL A 43 -21.06 -2.49 2.75
N ALA A 44 -21.20 -3.77 2.37
CA ALA A 44 -21.35 -4.15 0.97
C ALA A 44 -22.62 -3.51 0.37
N GLY A 45 -22.49 -2.73 -0.70
CA GLY A 45 -23.56 -1.91 -1.26
C GLY A 45 -23.60 -0.46 -0.78
N ARG A 46 -22.71 -0.05 0.14
CA ARG A 46 -22.68 1.32 0.70
C ARG A 46 -21.34 2.04 0.58
N SER A 47 -20.24 1.32 0.38
CA SER A 47 -18.92 1.90 0.09
C SER A 47 -18.31 1.20 -1.11
N VAL A 48 -17.96 2.01 -2.11
CA VAL A 48 -17.32 1.56 -3.35
C VAL A 48 -15.91 1.02 -3.05
N GLU A 49 -15.22 1.59 -2.07
CA GLU A 49 -13.88 1.21 -1.62
C GLU A 49 -13.90 -0.18 -0.98
N TYR A 50 -14.90 -0.45 -0.13
CA TYR A 50 -15.06 -1.76 0.48
C TYR A 50 -15.32 -2.85 -0.57
N GLU A 51 -16.16 -2.57 -1.56
CA GLU A 51 -16.45 -3.48 -2.65
C GLU A 51 -15.22 -3.75 -3.53
N ARG A 52 -14.48 -2.70 -3.93
CA ARG A 52 -13.21 -2.81 -4.66
C ARG A 52 -12.19 -3.65 -3.87
N CYS A 53 -12.08 -3.41 -2.57
CA CYS A 53 -11.20 -4.17 -1.69
C CYS A 53 -11.60 -5.65 -1.62
N LEU A 54 -12.89 -5.94 -1.40
CA LEU A 54 -13.40 -7.31 -1.33
C LEU A 54 -13.21 -8.06 -2.66
N HIS A 55 -13.48 -7.41 -3.79
CA HIS A 55 -13.19 -7.93 -5.12
C HIS A 55 -11.70 -8.28 -5.27
N ALA A 56 -10.81 -7.32 -5.01
CA ALA A 56 -9.37 -7.52 -5.13
C ALA A 56 -8.87 -8.66 -4.22
N MET A 57 -9.36 -8.71 -2.98
CA MET A 57 -9.07 -9.78 -2.04
C MET A 57 -9.46 -11.15 -2.58
N LEU A 58 -10.66 -11.29 -3.14
CA LEU A 58 -11.12 -12.56 -3.72
C LEU A 58 -10.24 -12.98 -4.90
N VAL A 59 -9.97 -12.07 -5.83
CA VAL A 59 -9.12 -12.32 -7.00
C VAL A 59 -7.71 -12.73 -6.57
N MET A 60 -7.12 -12.10 -5.56
CA MET A 60 -5.80 -12.52 -5.04
C MET A 60 -5.86 -13.87 -4.32
N ALA A 61 -6.93 -14.13 -3.56
CA ALA A 61 -7.11 -15.38 -2.83
C ALA A 61 -7.17 -16.61 -3.75
N GLN A 62 -7.57 -16.43 -5.02
CA GLN A 62 -7.67 -17.54 -5.97
C GLN A 62 -6.35 -18.30 -6.15
N VAL A 63 -5.21 -17.60 -6.00
CA VAL A 63 -3.87 -18.20 -6.16
C VAL A 63 -3.55 -19.16 -5.02
N PHE A 64 -4.01 -18.86 -3.81
CA PHE A 64 -3.67 -19.61 -2.60
C PHE A 64 -4.78 -20.58 -2.15
N ALA A 65 -6.03 -20.22 -2.42
CA ALA A 65 -7.23 -20.93 -1.97
C ALA A 65 -8.34 -20.90 -3.04
N PRO A 66 -8.12 -21.50 -4.23
CA PRO A 66 -9.01 -21.38 -5.39
C PRO A 66 -10.45 -21.83 -5.07
N THR A 67 -10.61 -22.97 -4.39
CA THR A 67 -11.95 -23.49 -4.04
C THR A 67 -12.71 -22.57 -3.09
N LEU A 68 -12.02 -21.94 -2.13
CA LEU A 68 -12.64 -20.98 -1.21
C LEU A 68 -12.98 -19.69 -1.94
N ALA A 69 -12.05 -19.18 -2.76
CA ALA A 69 -12.23 -17.97 -3.54
C ALA A 69 -13.42 -18.10 -4.50
N SER A 70 -13.57 -19.21 -5.24
CA SER A 70 -14.72 -19.44 -6.12
C SER A 70 -16.05 -19.50 -5.36
N LYS A 71 -16.08 -20.11 -4.17
CA LYS A 71 -17.30 -20.16 -3.33
C LYS A 71 -17.70 -18.76 -2.84
N GLN A 72 -16.72 -17.95 -2.43
CA GLN A 72 -17.00 -16.59 -1.97
C GLN A 72 -17.31 -15.65 -3.14
N TRP A 73 -16.70 -15.85 -4.31
CA TRP A 73 -17.04 -15.16 -5.56
C TRP A 73 -18.50 -15.36 -5.95
N ALA A 74 -18.99 -16.60 -5.90
CA ALA A 74 -20.39 -16.89 -6.20
C ALA A 74 -21.34 -16.16 -5.23
N LYS A 75 -20.97 -16.00 -3.96
CA LYS A 75 -21.75 -15.19 -3.00
C LYS A 75 -21.63 -13.70 -3.29
N PHE A 76 -20.44 -13.22 -3.61
CA PHE A 76 -20.17 -11.83 -3.94
C PHE A 76 -21.02 -11.36 -5.12
N GLN A 77 -21.17 -12.19 -6.16
CA GLN A 77 -22.02 -11.92 -7.33
C GLN A 77 -23.53 -11.86 -7.00
N THR A 78 -23.96 -12.35 -5.82
CA THR A 78 -25.37 -12.29 -5.40
C THR A 78 -25.71 -11.05 -4.56
N VAL A 79 -24.74 -10.17 -4.29
CA VAL A 79 -24.97 -8.94 -3.52
C VAL A 79 -25.76 -7.94 -4.37
N PRO A 80 -26.99 -7.55 -3.98
CA PRO A 80 -27.92 -6.81 -4.85
C PRO A 80 -27.61 -5.33 -5.04
N GLN A 81 -26.50 -4.82 -4.48
CA GLN A 81 -26.17 -3.39 -4.46
C GLN A 81 -24.72 -3.10 -4.84
N LEU A 82 -24.04 -4.00 -5.55
CA LEU A 82 -22.70 -3.69 -6.05
C LEU A 82 -22.74 -2.42 -6.91
N SER A 83 -21.71 -1.59 -6.79
CA SER A 83 -21.49 -0.45 -7.66
C SER A 83 -21.57 -0.86 -9.14
N ALA A 84 -22.17 0.00 -9.97
CA ALA A 84 -22.42 -0.31 -11.38
C ALA A 84 -21.13 -0.70 -12.14
N GLN A 85 -20.01 -0.03 -11.85
CA GLN A 85 -18.70 -0.34 -12.42
C GLN A 85 -18.26 -1.76 -12.08
N LEU A 86 -18.40 -2.17 -10.82
CA LEU A 86 -17.97 -3.49 -10.37
C LEU A 86 -18.93 -4.59 -10.86
N GLN A 87 -20.22 -4.30 -10.91
CA GLN A 87 -21.20 -5.21 -11.49
C GLN A 87 -20.88 -5.51 -12.96
N GLN A 88 -20.59 -4.49 -13.78
CA GLN A 88 -20.17 -4.69 -15.18
C GLN A 88 -18.90 -5.54 -15.33
N GLN A 89 -17.96 -5.41 -14.38
CA GLN A 89 -16.70 -6.16 -14.40
C GLN A 89 -16.86 -7.63 -13.97
N THR A 90 -17.88 -7.93 -13.18
CA THR A 90 -18.00 -9.23 -12.50
C THR A 90 -19.17 -10.07 -12.97
N GLU A 91 -20.21 -9.48 -13.57
CA GLU A 91 -21.41 -10.18 -13.98
C GLU A 91 -21.13 -11.26 -15.03
N GLY A 92 -21.60 -12.48 -14.75
CA GLY A 92 -21.46 -13.64 -15.64
C GLY A 92 -20.03 -14.17 -15.81
N ARG A 93 -19.04 -13.59 -15.14
CA ARG A 93 -17.63 -14.00 -15.25
C ARG A 93 -17.20 -14.90 -14.10
N ALA A 94 -16.38 -15.90 -14.40
CA ALA A 94 -15.74 -16.67 -13.35
C ALA A 94 -14.64 -15.83 -12.69
N ILE A 95 -14.29 -16.18 -11.44
CA ILE A 95 -13.16 -15.54 -10.75
C ILE A 95 -11.83 -15.72 -11.50
N SER A 96 -11.68 -16.82 -12.23
CA SER A 96 -10.52 -17.11 -13.09
C SER A 96 -10.38 -16.15 -14.25
N ASP A 97 -11.47 -15.49 -14.66
CA ASP A 97 -11.50 -14.56 -15.78
C ASP A 97 -11.22 -13.12 -15.34
N GLN A 98 -11.06 -12.90 -14.03
CA GLN A 98 -10.80 -11.59 -13.46
C GLN A 98 -9.34 -11.21 -13.63
N LYS A 99 -9.11 -9.95 -14.02
CA LYS A 99 -7.77 -9.37 -14.08
C LYS A 99 -7.18 -9.27 -12.68
N TRP A 100 -5.86 -9.40 -12.59
CA TRP A 100 -5.14 -9.14 -11.36
C TRP A 100 -5.42 -7.70 -10.89
N PRO A 101 -5.64 -7.45 -9.60
CA PRO A 101 -5.90 -6.10 -9.11
C PRO A 101 -4.73 -5.17 -9.40
N GLU A 102 -5.05 -3.97 -9.85
CA GLU A 102 -4.08 -2.90 -10.12
C GLU A 102 -4.02 -1.94 -8.93
N LEU A 103 -2.90 -1.23 -8.83
CA LEU A 103 -2.71 -0.23 -7.79
C LEU A 103 -3.53 1.02 -8.09
N ASP A 104 -4.13 1.58 -7.05
CA ASP A 104 -4.83 2.84 -7.20
C ASP A 104 -3.82 3.97 -7.36
N VAL A 105 -3.91 4.68 -8.49
CA VAL A 105 -3.00 5.75 -8.89
C VAL A 105 -3.15 7.00 -8.00
N LYS A 106 -4.28 7.11 -7.29
CA LYS A 106 -4.56 8.20 -6.35
C LYS A 106 -3.90 8.01 -4.99
N GLU A 107 -3.39 6.82 -4.71
CA GLU A 107 -2.77 6.49 -3.43
C GLU A 107 -1.32 6.99 -3.34
N HIS A 108 -0.79 6.98 -2.12
CA HIS A 108 0.62 7.22 -1.86
C HIS A 108 1.35 5.92 -1.53
N ILE A 109 2.63 5.86 -1.86
CA ILE A 109 3.54 4.78 -1.45
C ILE A 109 4.74 5.35 -0.72
N ASP A 110 5.39 4.49 0.06
CA ASP A 110 6.61 4.87 0.75
C ASP A 110 7.81 4.89 -0.21
N PHE A 111 8.51 6.02 -0.28
CA PHE A 111 9.85 6.12 -0.83
C PHE A 111 10.86 6.03 0.32
N LEU A 112 11.55 4.90 0.41
CA LEU A 112 12.52 4.58 1.44
C LEU A 112 13.93 4.92 0.96
N LEU A 113 14.68 5.63 1.80
CA LEU A 113 16.10 5.85 1.64
C LEU A 113 16.88 5.01 2.64
N LEU A 114 17.68 4.06 2.13
CA LEU A 114 18.53 3.19 2.93
C LEU A 114 20.00 3.58 2.76
N LEU A 115 20.74 3.55 3.86
CA LEU A 115 22.20 3.68 3.89
C LEU A 115 22.79 2.43 4.51
N CYS A 116 23.69 1.74 3.79
CA CYS A 116 24.35 0.52 4.29
C CYS A 116 23.36 -0.50 4.89
N SER A 117 22.21 -0.71 4.25
CA SER A 117 21.12 -1.59 4.71
C SER A 117 20.37 -1.17 5.98
N SER A 118 20.52 0.08 6.45
CA SER A 118 19.68 0.66 7.50
C SER A 118 18.75 1.72 6.91
N SER A 119 17.49 1.73 7.33
CA SER A 119 16.55 2.80 6.95
C SER A 119 16.93 4.11 7.63
N VAL A 120 16.93 5.18 6.84
CA VAL A 120 17.38 6.51 7.27
C VAL A 120 16.28 7.54 7.11
N CYS A 121 15.58 7.52 5.98
CA CYS A 121 14.48 8.43 5.70
C CYS A 121 13.35 7.71 4.97
N VAL A 122 12.12 8.11 5.25
CA VAL A 122 10.90 7.63 4.58
C VAL A 122 10.15 8.84 4.05
N ALA A 123 9.68 8.84 2.82
CA ALA A 123 8.83 9.90 2.29
C ALA A 123 7.57 9.29 1.67
N SER A 124 6.39 9.82 2.02
CA SER A 124 5.16 9.45 1.33
C SER A 124 5.12 10.18 -0.01
N VAL A 125 4.95 9.45 -1.11
CA VAL A 125 4.92 10.01 -2.47
C VAL A 125 3.72 9.48 -3.26
N PRO A 126 3.08 10.29 -4.09
CA PRO A 126 1.94 9.84 -4.88
C PRO A 126 2.38 8.81 -5.92
N VAL A 127 1.61 7.72 -6.04
CA VAL A 127 1.84 6.62 -6.99
C VAL A 127 1.96 7.15 -8.42
N SER A 128 1.11 8.12 -8.79
CA SER A 128 1.10 8.79 -10.09
C SER A 128 2.44 9.43 -10.47
N ALA A 129 3.22 9.90 -9.50
CA ALA A 129 4.50 10.56 -9.76
C ALA A 129 5.66 9.58 -9.99
N VAL A 130 5.54 8.32 -9.54
CA VAL A 130 6.69 7.40 -9.44
C VAL A 130 6.53 6.07 -10.15
N VAL A 131 5.31 5.59 -10.41
CA VAL A 131 5.09 4.24 -11.00
C VAL A 131 5.61 4.10 -12.43
N GLY A 132 5.61 5.17 -13.21
CA GLY A 132 6.08 5.16 -14.60
C GLY A 132 7.58 5.44 -14.77
N LEU A 133 8.28 5.82 -13.71
CA LEU A 133 9.65 6.33 -13.79
C LEU A 133 10.70 5.20 -13.85
N GLN A 134 11.69 5.38 -14.72
CA GLN A 134 12.88 4.54 -14.79
C GLN A 134 13.80 4.77 -13.59
N ASP A 135 14.76 3.87 -13.35
CA ASP A 135 15.64 3.92 -12.17
C ASP A 135 16.39 5.26 -12.05
N ALA A 136 16.90 5.77 -13.17
CA ALA A 136 17.62 7.04 -13.21
C ALA A 136 16.71 8.23 -12.89
N GLU A 137 15.47 8.20 -13.39
CA GLU A 137 14.47 9.24 -13.14
C GLU A 137 13.98 9.21 -11.69
N LEU A 138 13.83 8.02 -11.10
CA LEU A 138 13.50 7.86 -9.67
C LEU A 138 14.62 8.37 -8.77
N GLU A 139 15.88 8.12 -9.13
CA GLU A 139 17.02 8.64 -8.39
C GLU A 139 17.07 10.17 -8.46
N GLN A 140 16.83 10.75 -9.64
CA GLN A 140 16.73 12.19 -9.80
C GLN A 140 15.55 12.78 -9.00
N TYR A 141 14.37 12.14 -9.09
CA TYR A 141 13.20 12.51 -8.31
C TYR A 141 13.48 12.52 -6.81
N ALA A 142 14.18 11.51 -6.30
CA ALA A 142 14.61 11.44 -4.90
C ALA A 142 15.53 12.60 -4.51
N ARG A 143 16.49 12.95 -5.38
CA ARG A 143 17.45 14.04 -5.15
C ARG A 143 16.81 15.43 -5.18
N GLU A 144 15.80 15.63 -6.00
CA GLU A 144 15.21 16.95 -6.23
C GLU A 144 13.95 17.20 -5.38
N HIS A 145 13.23 16.14 -5.00
CA HIS A 145 11.91 16.26 -4.38
C HIS A 145 11.86 15.57 -3.00
N CYS A 146 11.61 14.26 -2.95
CA CYS A 146 11.20 13.59 -1.71
C CYS A 146 12.31 13.41 -0.67
N HIS A 147 13.58 13.38 -1.11
CA HIS A 147 14.76 13.29 -0.26
C HIS A 147 15.75 14.46 -0.47
N ALA A 148 15.32 15.56 -1.09
CA ALA A 148 16.19 16.67 -1.45
C ALA A 148 17.02 17.20 -0.28
N ARG A 149 16.38 17.35 0.89
CA ARG A 149 17.06 17.83 2.09
C ARG A 149 18.19 16.90 2.55
N PHE A 150 18.04 15.59 2.38
CA PHE A 150 19.09 14.63 2.71
C PHE A 150 20.31 14.82 1.80
N PHE A 151 20.09 14.92 0.49
CA PHE A 151 21.18 15.11 -0.47
C PHE A 151 21.88 16.47 -0.32
N GLN A 152 21.13 17.53 0.03
CA GLN A 152 21.71 18.82 0.40
C GLN A 152 22.64 18.69 1.61
N LEU A 153 22.22 18.01 2.68
CA LEU A 153 23.05 17.81 3.88
C LEU A 153 24.30 16.96 3.61
N LEU A 154 24.24 16.01 2.68
CA LEU A 154 25.43 15.29 2.23
C LEU A 154 26.42 16.23 1.54
N GLN A 155 25.93 17.12 0.67
CA GLN A 155 26.75 18.09 -0.04
C GLN A 155 27.36 19.13 0.92
N GLU A 156 26.57 19.65 1.87
CA GLU A 156 27.05 20.60 2.91
C GLU A 156 28.17 20.00 3.77
N LYS A 157 28.15 18.68 3.99
CA LYS A 157 29.15 17.94 4.80
C LYS A 157 30.24 17.28 3.97
N ASP A 158 30.28 17.53 2.65
CA ASP A 158 31.23 16.92 1.70
C ASP A 158 31.30 15.38 1.78
N ILE A 159 30.12 14.74 1.94
CA ILE A 159 30.02 13.28 2.03
C ILE A 159 29.73 12.70 0.65
N ALA A 160 30.68 11.93 0.13
CA ALA A 160 30.57 11.29 -1.18
C ALA A 160 29.75 9.98 -1.15
N ILE A 161 28.91 9.81 -2.18
CA ILE A 161 28.17 8.59 -2.47
C ILE A 161 28.95 7.79 -3.52
N ARG A 162 29.10 6.48 -3.31
CA ARG A 162 29.74 5.57 -4.26
C ARG A 162 28.77 5.12 -5.35
N ALA A 163 27.60 4.62 -4.94
CA ALA A 163 26.61 4.06 -5.85
C ALA A 163 25.20 4.15 -5.24
N GLY A 164 24.20 4.11 -6.11
CA GLY A 164 22.78 4.02 -5.75
C GLY A 164 22.15 2.82 -6.44
N ARG A 165 21.23 2.15 -5.75
CA ARG A 165 20.43 1.05 -6.32
C ARG A 165 18.96 1.23 -5.96
N ILE A 166 18.10 1.10 -6.97
CA ILE A 166 16.65 1.13 -6.80
C ILE A 166 16.12 -0.31 -6.67
N GLU A 167 15.27 -0.53 -5.68
CA GLU A 167 14.43 -1.72 -5.57
C GLU A 167 12.96 -1.29 -5.54
N ARG A 168 12.11 -2.01 -6.27
CA ARG A 168 10.67 -1.72 -6.33
C ARG A 168 9.90 -2.87 -5.70
N ILE A 169 9.05 -2.55 -4.74
CA ILE A 169 8.03 -3.46 -4.23
C ILE A 169 6.69 -2.90 -4.70
N PRO A 170 6.14 -3.41 -5.83
CA PRO A 170 4.96 -2.86 -6.45
C PRO A 170 3.82 -2.67 -5.45
N GLY A 171 3.35 -1.44 -5.32
CA GLY A 171 2.20 -1.12 -4.47
C GLY A 171 2.47 -0.98 -3.00
N LEU A 172 3.72 -1.09 -2.59
CA LEU A 172 4.11 -0.92 -1.20
C LEU A 172 5.12 0.20 -1.07
N CYS A 173 6.28 0.06 -1.72
CA CYS A 173 7.34 1.03 -1.58
C CYS A 173 8.37 0.96 -2.71
N ILE A 174 9.09 2.07 -2.86
CA ILE A 174 10.32 2.18 -3.64
C ILE A 174 11.47 2.37 -2.65
N VAL A 175 12.57 1.67 -2.88
CA VAL A 175 13.74 1.69 -2.01
C VAL A 175 14.94 2.19 -2.80
N LEU A 176 15.49 3.34 -2.40
CA LEU A 176 16.80 3.80 -2.85
C LEU A 176 17.85 3.43 -1.81
N ASN A 177 18.69 2.46 -2.15
CA ASN A 177 19.82 2.04 -1.34
C ASN A 177 21.08 2.74 -1.82
N LEU A 178 21.66 3.57 -0.96
CA LEU A 178 22.90 4.28 -1.24
C LEU A 178 24.08 3.57 -0.57
N GLU A 179 25.09 3.31 -1.38
CA GLU A 179 26.41 2.90 -0.96
C GLU A 179 27.30 4.13 -0.82
N MET A 180 27.91 4.30 0.35
CA MET A 180 28.77 5.45 0.65
C MET A 180 30.20 5.20 0.20
N ALA A 181 30.95 6.29 -0.04
CA ALA A 181 32.39 6.19 -0.30
C ALA A 181 33.15 5.63 0.92
N ASP A 182 34.37 5.13 0.68
CA ASP A 182 35.23 4.67 1.77
C ASP A 182 35.59 5.83 2.70
N GLY A 183 35.60 5.57 4.01
CA GLY A 183 35.93 6.57 5.03
C GLY A 183 34.72 7.36 5.58
N VAL A 184 33.51 7.17 5.05
CA VAL A 184 32.31 7.79 5.61
C VAL A 184 31.94 7.15 6.95
N HIS A 185 31.97 7.94 8.02
CA HIS A 185 31.60 7.48 9.35
C HIS A 185 30.07 7.38 9.53
N LYS A 186 29.61 6.24 10.08
CA LYS A 186 28.20 6.02 10.44
C LYS A 186 27.62 7.13 11.35
N ARG A 187 28.46 7.74 12.18
CA ARG A 187 28.06 8.84 13.07
C ARG A 187 27.56 10.06 12.28
N SER A 188 28.29 10.47 11.26
CA SER A 188 27.93 11.61 10.41
C SER A 188 26.60 11.37 9.69
N LEU A 189 26.36 10.15 9.21
CA LEU A 189 25.09 9.76 8.60
C LEU A 189 23.94 9.76 9.61
N SER A 190 24.18 9.28 10.83
CA SER A 190 23.21 9.31 11.91
C SER A 190 22.84 10.74 12.33
N GLU A 191 23.80 11.66 12.33
CA GLU A 191 23.56 13.08 12.62
C GLU A 191 22.64 13.71 11.58
N ILE A 192 22.88 13.42 10.29
CA ILE A 192 21.99 13.86 9.18
C ILE A 192 20.58 13.31 9.38
N ALA A 193 20.46 12.01 9.67
CA ALA A 193 19.17 11.34 9.89
C ALA A 193 18.39 11.98 11.07
N GLN A 194 19.09 12.25 12.17
CA GLN A 194 18.52 12.89 13.34
C GLN A 194 18.09 14.33 13.05
N GLN A 195 18.90 15.07 12.28
CA GLN A 195 18.57 16.43 11.87
C GLN A 195 17.30 16.47 11.03
N ILE A 196 17.19 15.62 10.00
CA ILE A 196 15.99 15.53 9.15
C ILE A 196 14.76 15.14 9.98
N SER A 197 14.91 14.16 10.87
CA SER A 197 13.84 13.74 11.77
C SER A 197 13.37 14.89 12.68
N LYS A 198 14.31 15.69 13.19
CA LYS A 198 14.01 16.87 14.01
C LYS A 198 13.34 17.97 13.20
N GLU A 199 13.83 18.26 11.99
CA GLU A 199 13.25 19.24 11.07
C GLU A 199 11.79 18.86 10.71
N ARG A 200 11.52 17.58 10.45
CA ARG A 200 10.14 17.10 10.20
C ARG A 200 9.23 17.24 11.41
N ARG A 201 9.70 16.89 12.60
CA ARG A 201 8.91 17.08 13.84
C ARG A 201 8.61 18.56 14.10
N ALA A 202 9.55 19.44 13.81
CA ALA A 202 9.40 20.88 13.98
C ALA A 202 8.45 21.52 12.95
N ARG A 203 8.37 20.96 11.73
CA ARG A 203 7.42 21.39 10.68
C ARG A 203 5.98 20.93 10.90
N GLY A 204 5.71 20.23 12.01
CA GLY A 204 4.42 19.65 12.30
C GLY A 204 4.37 18.22 11.77
N GLY A 205 4.06 17.27 12.66
CA GLY A 205 3.62 15.95 12.24
C GLY A 205 2.28 16.08 11.53
N ASP A 206 2.31 16.35 10.23
CA ASP A 206 1.16 16.21 9.36
C ASP A 206 1.13 14.78 8.84
N GLY A 207 0.57 13.91 9.67
CA GLY A 207 -0.14 12.76 9.14
C GLY A 207 -1.58 13.21 8.95
N THR A 208 -2.04 13.20 7.70
CA THR A 208 -3.46 13.31 7.30
C THR A 208 -4.00 14.73 7.06
N GLU A 209 -3.53 15.42 6.02
CA GLU A 209 -4.45 16.20 5.18
C GLU A 209 -5.23 15.22 4.30
N MET A 210 -6.34 14.72 4.82
CA MET A 210 -7.45 14.24 3.99
C MET A 210 -7.98 15.48 3.25
N ALA A 211 -7.68 15.57 1.96
CA ALA A 211 -8.39 16.47 1.08
C ALA A 211 -9.86 16.02 1.05
N GLU A 212 -10.69 16.64 1.89
CA GLU A 212 -12.12 16.75 1.64
C GLU A 212 -12.27 17.67 0.43
N ASP A 213 -12.34 17.07 -0.75
CA ASP A 213 -12.75 17.72 -1.98
C ASP A 213 -14.28 17.87 -1.95
N GLU A 214 -14.78 18.85 -1.18
CA GLU A 214 -16.13 19.36 -1.37
C GLU A 214 -16.14 20.24 -2.63
N GLY A 215 -16.29 19.56 -3.78
CA GLY A 215 -16.59 20.17 -5.06
C GLY A 215 -17.97 20.80 -5.05
N GLU A 216 -17.95 22.13 -4.98
CA GLU A 216 -19.00 23.11 -5.24
C GLU A 216 -19.86 22.72 -6.46
N GLU A 217 -21.13 22.35 -6.22
CA GLU A 217 -22.17 22.29 -7.25
C GLU A 217 -22.54 23.73 -7.65
N ALA A 218 -22.02 24.17 -8.80
CA ALA A 218 -22.52 25.33 -9.53
C ALA A 218 -23.12 24.87 -10.87
N MET A 219 -24.44 25.10 -10.99
CA MET A 219 -25.25 25.23 -12.22
C MET A 219 -25.55 23.99 -13.07
N ALA A 220 -26.80 23.52 -12.96
CA ALA A 220 -27.82 23.64 -14.01
C ALA A 220 -29.23 23.56 -13.42
#